data_AF-A0A357KL55-F1
#
_entry.id   AF-A0A357KL55-F1
#
_cell.length_a   1.000
_cell.length_b   1.000
_cell.length_c   1.000
_cell.angle_alpha   90.00
_cell.angle_beta   90.00
_cell.angle_gamma   90.00
#
_symmetry.space_group_name_H-M   'P 1'
#
loop_
_entity.id
_entity.type
_entity.pdbx_description
1 polymer ?
#
loop_
_entity_poly.entity_id
_entity_poly.type
_entity_poly.pdbx_seq_one_letter_code
_entity_poly.pdbx_strand_id
1 'polypeptide(L)' 'MNFIDLKTQYRKIEDDVNQRIKAVLEHGQYILGPETKELEALLADYVGVEHCIGVSSGTDALLVAMMAL' A
#
# COMPACT_ATOMS: atom_id res chain seq x y z
N MET A 1 -13.67 16.47 19.12
CA MET A 1 -12.25 16.58 18.72
C MET A 1 -11.78 15.18 18.39
N ASN A 2 -11.36 14.91 17.16
CA ASN A 2 -10.81 13.59 16.79
C ASN A 2 -9.29 13.63 17.00
N PHE A 3 -8.71 12.58 17.58
CA PHE A 3 -7.27 12.49 17.80
C PHE A 3 -6.48 12.40 16.48
N ILE A 4 -7.02 11.66 15.50
CA ILE A 4 -6.52 11.59 14.11
C ILE A 4 -7.72 11.78 13.18
N ASP A 5 -7.68 12.78 12.29
CA ASP A 5 -8.79 13.09 11.38
C ASP A 5 -8.55 12.58 9.95
N LEU A 6 -8.90 11.31 9.73
CA LEU A 6 -8.82 10.68 8.42
C LEU A 6 -9.92 11.16 7.46
N LYS A 7 -11.02 11.72 7.96
CA LYS A 7 -12.15 12.15 7.11
C LYS A 7 -11.76 13.35 6.26
N THR A 8 -11.09 14.33 6.87
CA THR A 8 -10.61 15.50 6.14
C THR A 8 -9.50 15.14 5.15
N GLN A 9 -8.62 14.20 5.51
CA GLN A 9 -7.60 13.69 4.58
C GLN A 9 -8.24 13.00 3.38
N TYR A 10 -9.14 12.04 3.61
CA TYR A 10 -9.82 11.29 2.56
C TYR A 10 -10.54 12.23 1.58
N ARG A 11 -11.29 13.21 2.07
CA ARG A 11 -12.00 14.19 1.22
C ARG A 11 -11.08 14.98 0.28
N LYS A 12 -9.79 15.13 0.60
CA LYS A 12 -8.83 15.84 -0.28
C LYS A 12 -8.35 14.96 -1.45
N ILE A 13 -8.44 13.64 -1.31
CA ILE A 13 -7.91 12.66 -2.27
C ILE A 13 -8.99 11.69 -2.76
N GLU A 14 -10.27 12.02 -2.53
CA GLU A 14 -11.40 11.11 -2.74
C GLU A 14 -11.52 10.67 -4.19
N ASP A 15 -11.37 11.60 -5.13
CA ASP A 15 -11.46 11.31 -6.56
C ASP A 15 -10.36 10.34 -7.01
N ASP A 16 -9.11 10.59 -6.59
CA ASP A 16 -7.95 9.75 -6.92
C ASP A 16 -8.12 8.33 -6.33
N VAL A 17 -8.54 8.23 -5.07
CA VAL A 17 -8.78 6.96 -4.39
C VAL A 17 -9.90 6.18 -5.09
N ASN A 18 -11.02 6.83 -5.40
CA ASN A 18 -12.15 6.19 -6.07
C ASN A 18 -11.77 5.71 -7.48
N GLN A 19 -10.97 6.48 -8.21
CA GLN A 19 -10.48 6.09 -9.53
C GLN A 19 -9.61 4.83 -9.44
N ARG A 20 -8.67 4.77 -8.49
CA ARG A 20 -7.80 3.60 -8.31
C ARG A 20 -8.57 2.37 -7.83
N ILE A 21 -9.54 2.53 -6.92
CA ILE A 21 -10.44 1.44 -6.52
C ILE A 21 -11.23 0.91 -7.72
N LYS A 22 -11.78 1.79 -8.55
CA LYS A 22 -12.52 1.40 -9.77
C LYS A 22 -11.65 0.61 -10.73
N ALA A 23 -10.41 1.03 -10.95
CA ALA A 23 -9.46 0.31 -11.81
C ALA A 23 -9.24 -1.14 -11.31
N VAL A 24 -9.06 -1.32 -9.99
CA VAL A 24 -8.92 -2.66 -9.38
C VAL A 24 -10.15 -3.53 -9.59
N LEU A 25 -11.34 -2.95 -9.43
CA LEU A 25 -12.61 -3.64 -9.68
C LEU A 25 -12.80 -3.99 -11.16
N GLU A 26 -12.31 -3.16 -12.09
CA GLU A 26 -12.42 -3.38 -13.53
C GLU A 26 -11.49 -4.50 -14.03
N HIS A 27 -10.24 -4.55 -13.56
CA HIS A 27 -9.31 -5.61 -13.96
C HIS A 27 -9.43 -6.88 -13.11
N GLY A 28 -10.04 -6.83 -11.92
CA GLY A 28 -10.41 -8.00 -11.11
C GLY A 28 -9.25 -8.76 -10.45
N GLN A 29 -8.03 -8.23 -10.48
CA GLN A 29 -6.85 -8.86 -9.91
C GLN A 29 -6.62 -8.35 -8.48
N TYR A 30 -7.35 -8.92 -7.52
CA TYR A 30 -7.36 -8.43 -6.14
C TYR A 30 -6.14 -8.81 -5.31
N ILE A 31 -5.44 -9.90 -5.67
CA ILE A 31 -4.29 -10.41 -4.94
C ILE A 31 -3.05 -10.30 -5.82
N LEU A 32 -2.01 -9.65 -5.28
CA LEU A 32 -0.75 -9.38 -5.99
C LEU A 32 -0.98 -8.70 -7.35
N GLY A 33 -1.87 -7.71 -7.34
CA GLY A 33 -2.21 -6.86 -8.49
C GLY A 33 -1.05 -5.97 -8.96
N PRO A 34 -1.20 -5.31 -10.12
CA PRO A 34 -0.21 -4.35 -10.60
C PRO A 34 0.05 -3.21 -9.59
N GLU A 35 -0.97 -2.78 -8.85
CA GLU A 35 -0.89 -1.74 -7.82
C GLU A 35 0.07 -2.10 -6.69
N THR A 36 0.15 -3.39 -6.31
CA THR A 36 1.07 -3.84 -5.26
C THR A 36 2.52 -3.67 -5.70
N LYS A 37 2.85 -4.06 -6.94
CA LYS A 37 4.20 -3.93 -7.50
C LYS A 37 4.59 -2.47 -7.72
N GLU A 38 3.64 -1.66 -8.19
CA GLU A 38 3.82 -0.21 -8.34
C GLU A 38 4.16 0.43 -7.00
N LEU A 39 3.39 0.11 -5.95
CA LEU A 39 3.60 0.64 -4.61
C LEU A 39 4.95 0.20 -4.02
N GLU A 40 5.32 -1.08 -4.15
CA GLU A 40 6.62 -1.58 -3.69
C GLU A 40 7.78 -0.84 -4.36
N ALA A 41 7.71 -0.61 -5.68
CA ALA A 41 8.73 0.14 -6.39
C ALA A 41 8.83 1.60 -5.92
N LEU A 42 7.69 2.28 -5.76
CA LEU A 42 7.63 3.66 -5.26
C LEU A 42 8.16 3.77 -3.83
N LEU A 43 7.87 2.79 -2.96
CA LEU A 43 8.36 2.77 -1.58
C LEU A 43 9.86 2.46 -1.50
N ALA A 44 10.36 1.55 -2.35
CA ALA A 44 11.80 1.28 -2.44
C ALA A 44 12.57 2.55 -2.83
N ASP A 45 12.09 3.29 -3.84
CA ASP A 45 12.67 4.57 -4.26
C ASP A 45 12.56 5.65 -3.16
N TYR A 46 11.38 5.78 -2.54
CA TYR A 46 11.14 6.75 -1.46
C TYR A 46 12.09 6.57 -0.27
N VAL A 47 12.38 5.33 0.11
CA VAL A 47 13.28 5.02 1.23
C VAL A 47 14.76 5.00 0.79
N GLY A 48 15.03 4.79 -0.50
CA GLY A 48 16.39 4.67 -1.05
C GLY A 48 17.02 3.29 -0.85
N VAL A 49 16.22 2.22 -0.96
CA VAL A 49 16.65 0.82 -0.85
C VAL A 49 16.40 0.06 -2.15
N GLU A 50 17.12 -1.05 -2.36
CA GLU A 50 16.98 -1.85 -3.60
C GLU A 50 15.67 -2.66 -3.65
N HIS A 51 15.15 -3.07 -2.50
CA HIS A 51 14.00 -3.98 -2.42
C HIS A 51 12.96 -3.49 -1.40
N CYS A 52 11.69 -3.62 -1.78
CA CYS A 52 10.53 -3.49 -0.90
C CYS A 52 9.63 -4.71 -1.11
N ILE A 53 9.14 -5.30 -0.04
CA ILE A 53 8.23 -6.45 -0.07
C ILE A 53 7.01 -6.11 0.78
N GLY A 54 5.84 -6.07 0.15
CA GLY A 54 4.56 -5.87 0.82
C GLY A 54 4.14 -7.13 1.58
N VAL A 55 3.75 -6.96 2.84
CA VAL A 55 3.23 -8.01 3.72
C VAL A 55 1.92 -7.56 4.38
N SER A 56 1.25 -8.46 5.10
CA SER A 56 -0.08 -8.20 5.65
C SER A 56 -0.11 -7.13 6.76
N SER A 57 0.98 -7.02 7.54
CA SER A 57 1.08 -6.13 8.70
C SER A 57 2.54 -5.90 9.13
N GLY A 58 2.75 -4.92 10.02
CA GLY A 58 4.07 -4.68 10.60
C GLY A 58 4.60 -5.83 11.46
N THR A 59 3.73 -6.58 12.14
CA THR A 59 4.12 -7.77 12.90
C THR A 59 4.63 -8.88 11.97
N ASP A 60 3.94 -9.10 10.85
CA ASP A 60 4.35 -10.06 9.83
C ASP A 60 5.68 -9.65 9.17
N ALA A 61 5.89 -8.35 8.97
CA ALA A 61 7.16 -7.85 8.42
C ALA A 61 8.35 -8.26 9.29
N LEU A 62 8.24 -8.10 10.61
CA LEU A 62 9.27 -8.52 11.56
C LEU A 62 9.43 -10.04 11.58
N LEU A 63 8.33 -10.79 11.57
CA LEU A 63 8.36 -12.25 11.57
C LEU A 63 9.04 -12.81 10.32
N VAL A 64 8.67 -12.34 9.13
CA VAL A 64 9.26 -12.77 7.85
C VAL A 64 10.75 -12.46 7.82
N ALA A 65 11.15 -11.27 8.26
CA ALA A 65 12.57 -10.91 8.34
C ALA A 65 13.34 -11.86 9.27
N MET A 66 12.78 -12.21 10.43
CA MET A 66 13.41 -13.16 11.36
C MET A 66 13.44 -14.60 10.84
N MET A 67 12.43 -15.05 10.10
CA MET A 67 12.38 -16.39 9.51
C MET A 67 13.39 -16.59 8.38
N ALA A 68 13.82 -15.50 7.72
CA ALA A 68 14.76 -15.54 6.61
C ALA A 68 16.23 -15.46 7.02
N LEU A 69 16.51 -15.12 8.28
CA LEU A 69 17.86 -15.09 8.89
C LEU A 69 18.28 -16.50 9.37
#